data_AF-A0A9D1LYX8-F1
#
_entry.id   AF-A0A9D1LYX8-F1
#
_cell.length_a   1.000
_cell.length_b   1.000
_cell.length_c   1.000
_cell.angle_alpha   90.00
_cell.angle_beta   90.00
_cell.angle_gamma   90.00
#
_symmetry.space_group_name_H-M   'P 1'
#
loop_
_entity.id
_entity.type
_entity.pdbx_description
1 polymer ?
#
loop_
_entity_poly.entity_id
_entity_poly.type
_entity_poly.pdbx_seq_one_letter_code
_entity_poly.pdbx_strand_id
1 'polypeptide(L)'
;MDMNDNENKTFIKEEENANSKEGRRISRNSTVELKPNSIQNLLLRLLSAWLFASGIMAFTVSGESLLTVKYSSRVNVLVMIMVMALVFFVVTAVVIYLKSRYFDSGFLLLSLLVYTIIVVAGYNNKTELLAGVLVFWAFVLYFTVKYRVKMFELLSISDSMLKVYIALGAAAFVAFVGGFGVFRYLTYSAPNYDFGLFSQMFYYMKETFMPLTTSERGTLLSHFAIHVSPIFYLLLPGYLIFPNPMYLQIMQAVILASGVIPLYLLCRHYQLSNKYTICIATAFLFFPAISGGCFYDIHENCFLLPLLLWFFYAAEKRKVPLFYLFGILVLMVKEDAFIYLFFVCVYFIITGKMRFHSSLMMAISIFYFGFALMLLYFQGYGAMTNRFSNFMTNKNGSLLEVVKNVLVNPALVIFESFEVEKLLYIIMMLAPLGFLPVFCKKPQQLILIMPFVLINLMPDYNYQHSIYFQYNFGVTAIFFYLV
;
A
#
# COMPACT_ATOMS: atom_id res chain seq x y z
N MET A 1 -4.06 31.63 -55.63
CA MET A 1 -3.64 31.47 -54.22
C MET A 1 -4.35 32.57 -53.46
N ASP A 2 -5.12 32.23 -52.42
CA ASP A 2 -5.89 33.11 -51.51
C ASP A 2 -7.39 32.75 -51.40
N MET A 3 -7.70 31.47 -51.15
CA MET A 3 -9.07 31.05 -50.76
C MET A 3 -9.14 29.98 -49.66
N ASN A 4 -8.04 29.63 -48.96
CA ASN A 4 -8.05 28.55 -47.95
C ASN A 4 -7.92 29.01 -46.48
N ASP A 5 -7.69 30.29 -46.20
CA ASP A 5 -7.43 30.74 -44.81
C ASP A 5 -8.70 31.09 -44.02
N ASN A 6 -9.80 31.42 -44.69
CA ASN A 6 -11.06 31.74 -44.01
C ASN A 6 -11.85 30.49 -43.62
N GLU A 7 -11.85 29.41 -44.42
CA GLU A 7 -12.51 28.15 -44.04
C GLU A 7 -11.81 27.49 -42.85
N ASN A 8 -10.47 27.50 -42.82
CA ASN A 8 -9.69 26.95 -41.69
C ASN A 8 -9.92 27.73 -40.39
N LYS A 9 -10.01 29.07 -40.44
CA LYS A 9 -10.33 29.90 -39.26
C LYS A 9 -11.76 29.69 -38.76
N THR A 10 -12.68 29.31 -39.64
CA THR A 10 -14.08 29.06 -39.29
C THR A 10 -14.22 27.68 -38.64
N PHE A 11 -13.51 26.66 -39.16
CA PHE A 11 -13.43 25.33 -38.56
C PHE A 11 -12.79 25.33 -37.17
N ILE A 12 -11.69 26.08 -36.97
CA ILE A 12 -11.02 26.19 -35.66
C ILE A 12 -11.91 26.89 -34.63
N LYS A 13 -12.69 27.92 -35.04
CA LYS A 13 -13.66 28.59 -34.15
C LYS A 13 -14.86 27.71 -33.81
N GLU A 14 -15.29 26.83 -34.72
CA GLU A 14 -16.35 25.87 -34.46
C GLU A 14 -15.87 24.73 -33.55
N GLU A 15 -14.62 24.25 -33.69
CA GLU A 15 -14.00 23.29 -32.77
C GLU A 15 -13.74 23.88 -31.37
N GLU A 16 -13.33 25.14 -31.25
CA GLU A 16 -13.20 25.81 -29.95
C GLU A 16 -14.57 26.08 -29.29
N ASN A 17 -15.60 26.39 -30.08
CA ASN A 17 -16.97 26.53 -29.56
C ASN A 17 -17.61 25.17 -29.24
N ALA A 18 -17.27 24.10 -29.97
CA ALA A 18 -17.68 22.73 -29.67
C ALA A 18 -16.96 22.22 -28.41
N ASN A 19 -15.64 22.38 -28.30
CA ASN A 19 -14.86 22.00 -27.12
C ASN A 19 -15.18 22.85 -25.88
N SER A 20 -15.58 24.11 -26.02
CA SER A 20 -16.05 24.92 -24.88
C SER A 20 -17.49 24.57 -24.47
N LYS A 21 -18.34 24.11 -25.39
CA LYS A 21 -19.67 23.55 -25.09
C LYS A 21 -19.59 22.13 -24.52
N GLU A 22 -18.62 21.34 -24.94
CA GLU A 22 -18.36 19.96 -24.49
C GLU A 22 -17.63 19.96 -23.13
N GLY A 23 -16.67 20.87 -22.94
CA GLY A 23 -16.05 21.19 -21.65
C GLY A 23 -17.02 21.82 -20.63
N ARG A 24 -18.09 22.49 -21.08
CA ARG A 24 -19.19 22.94 -20.21
C ARG A 24 -20.27 21.86 -19.98
N ARG A 25 -20.34 20.81 -20.81
CA ARG A 25 -21.32 19.72 -20.66
C ARG A 25 -20.88 18.62 -19.70
N ILE A 26 -19.59 18.53 -19.36
CA ILE A 26 -19.06 17.51 -18.43
C ILE A 26 -19.23 17.89 -16.94
N SER A 27 -19.80 19.06 -16.59
CA SER A 27 -19.97 19.48 -15.18
C SER A 27 -21.42 19.68 -14.70
N ARG A 28 -22.40 19.02 -15.33
CA ARG A 28 -23.73 18.85 -14.73
C ARG A 28 -24.03 17.38 -14.47
N ASN A 29 -23.19 16.72 -13.68
CA ASN A 29 -23.76 15.78 -12.72
C ASN A 29 -24.61 16.65 -11.79
N SER A 30 -25.93 16.58 -11.94
CA SER A 30 -26.85 17.02 -10.91
C SER A 30 -26.50 16.26 -9.63
N THR A 31 -25.61 16.82 -8.82
CA THR A 31 -25.43 16.37 -7.45
C THR A 31 -26.80 16.48 -6.82
N VAL A 32 -27.47 15.35 -6.62
CA VAL A 32 -28.78 15.29 -5.99
C VAL A 32 -28.65 16.05 -4.68
N GLU A 33 -29.24 17.25 -4.62
CA GLU A 33 -29.18 18.11 -3.44
C GLU A 33 -30.09 17.52 -2.38
N LEU A 34 -29.54 16.63 -1.58
CA LEU A 34 -30.28 15.98 -0.51
C LEU A 34 -30.55 16.98 0.61
N LYS A 35 -31.83 17.36 0.74
CA LYS A 35 -32.35 18.09 1.91
C LYS A 35 -31.92 17.36 3.20
N PRO A 36 -31.76 18.07 4.33
CA PRO A 36 -31.39 17.45 5.61
C PRO A 36 -32.28 16.27 5.98
N ASN A 37 -33.58 16.33 5.66
CA ASN A 37 -34.54 15.25 5.91
C ASN A 37 -34.84 14.38 4.69
N SER A 38 -33.92 14.29 3.73
CA SER A 38 -34.06 13.33 2.64
C SER A 38 -34.06 11.90 3.20
N ILE A 39 -34.73 10.99 2.52
CA ILE A 39 -34.75 9.55 2.86
C ILE A 39 -33.30 9.02 3.00
N GLN A 40 -32.40 9.46 2.12
CA GLN A 40 -31.01 9.04 2.15
C GLN A 40 -30.29 9.45 3.44
N ASN A 41 -30.54 10.67 3.96
CA ASN A 41 -29.96 11.10 5.23
C ASN A 41 -30.56 10.39 6.43
N LEU A 42 -31.86 10.10 6.41
CA LEU A 42 -32.50 9.31 7.45
C LEU A 42 -31.93 7.89 7.50
N LEU A 43 -31.64 7.28 6.34
CA LEU A 43 -30.96 5.98 6.27
C LEU A 43 -29.53 6.04 6.84
N LEU A 44 -28.76 7.09 6.52
CA LEU A 44 -27.42 7.29 7.09
C LEU A 44 -27.48 7.46 8.61
N ARG A 45 -28.43 8.23 9.14
CA ARG A 45 -28.64 8.39 10.59
C ARG A 45 -29.01 7.08 11.24
N LEU A 46 -29.93 6.33 10.65
CA LEU A 46 -30.37 5.05 11.18
C LEU A 46 -29.20 4.06 11.25
N LEU A 47 -28.41 3.97 10.17
CA LEU A 47 -27.22 3.13 10.13
C LEU A 47 -26.18 3.57 11.17
N SER A 48 -25.94 4.88 11.31
CA SER A 48 -25.01 5.42 12.31
C SER A 48 -25.46 5.12 13.74
N ALA A 49 -26.76 5.32 14.02
CA ALA A 49 -27.36 5.01 15.30
C ALA A 49 -27.29 3.52 15.64
N TRP A 50 -27.50 2.65 14.64
CA TRP A 50 -27.34 1.20 14.79
C TRP A 50 -25.89 0.82 15.14
N LEU A 51 -24.90 1.36 14.42
CA LEU A 51 -23.48 1.11 14.69
C LEU A 51 -23.07 1.61 16.08
N PHE A 52 -23.49 2.82 16.43
CA PHE A 52 -23.18 3.43 17.73
C PHE A 52 -23.82 2.64 18.89
N ALA A 53 -25.11 2.29 18.77
CA ALA A 53 -25.79 1.46 19.75
C ALA A 53 -25.14 0.07 19.86
N SER A 54 -24.76 -0.55 18.74
CA SER A 54 -24.04 -1.83 18.74
C SER A 54 -22.71 -1.72 19.47
N GLY A 55 -21.98 -0.61 19.31
CA GLY A 55 -20.77 -0.31 20.07
C GLY A 55 -21.02 -0.20 21.59
N ILE A 56 -22.10 0.47 22.00
CA ILE A 56 -22.49 0.52 23.42
C ILE A 56 -22.81 -0.88 23.95
N MET A 57 -23.61 -1.65 23.20
CA MET A 57 -23.99 -3.01 23.63
C MET A 57 -22.77 -3.90 23.83
N ALA A 58 -21.74 -3.75 23.00
CA ALA A 58 -20.49 -4.50 23.12
C ALA A 58 -19.76 -4.27 24.45
N PHE A 59 -19.89 -3.09 25.06
CA PHE A 59 -19.34 -2.83 26.40
C PHE A 59 -20.21 -3.37 27.53
N THR A 60 -21.54 -3.40 27.33
CA THR A 60 -22.48 -3.87 28.36
C THR A 60 -22.56 -5.39 28.47
N VAL A 61 -22.34 -6.11 27.36
CA VAL A 61 -22.38 -7.57 27.30
C VAL A 61 -20.95 -8.09 27.37
N SER A 62 -20.43 -8.22 28.59
CA SER A 62 -19.07 -8.70 28.84
C SER A 62 -18.96 -10.23 28.78
N GLY A 63 -17.77 -10.71 28.44
CA GLY A 63 -17.40 -12.13 28.55
C GLY A 63 -17.87 -13.06 27.41
N GLU A 64 -18.58 -12.55 26.41
CA GLU A 64 -18.95 -13.32 25.22
C GLU A 64 -18.40 -12.69 23.95
N SER A 65 -18.17 -13.53 22.94
CA SER A 65 -17.57 -13.08 21.71
C SER A 65 -18.56 -12.39 20.77
N LEU A 66 -18.27 -11.18 20.28
CA LEU A 66 -19.12 -10.44 19.31
C LEU A 66 -19.41 -11.24 18.03
N LEU A 67 -18.54 -12.19 17.68
CA LEU A 67 -18.68 -13.03 16.49
C LEU A 67 -19.49 -14.31 16.75
N THR A 68 -20.22 -14.39 17.87
CA THR A 68 -20.98 -15.58 18.25
C THR A 68 -22.45 -15.28 18.44
N VAL A 69 -23.29 -16.29 18.17
CA VAL A 69 -24.73 -16.23 18.46
C VAL A 69 -24.99 -16.09 19.97
N LYS A 70 -24.06 -16.55 20.83
CA LYS A 70 -24.16 -16.40 22.28
C LYS A 70 -24.15 -14.93 22.71
N TYR A 71 -23.29 -14.10 22.12
CA TYR A 71 -23.35 -12.66 22.34
C TYR A 71 -24.74 -12.11 22.00
N SER A 72 -25.26 -12.43 20.81
CA SER A 72 -26.58 -11.98 20.36
C SER A 72 -27.70 -12.39 21.31
N SER A 73 -27.61 -13.58 21.93
CA SER A 73 -28.60 -14.05 22.91
C SER A 73 -28.61 -13.28 24.23
N ARG A 74 -27.49 -12.62 24.59
CA ARG A 74 -27.37 -11.81 25.81
C ARG A 74 -27.69 -10.33 25.59
N VAL A 75 -27.77 -9.89 24.34
CA VAL A 75 -28.15 -8.51 24.01
C VAL A 75 -29.63 -8.32 24.31
N ASN A 76 -29.94 -7.39 25.21
CA ASN A 76 -31.32 -6.97 25.41
C ASN A 76 -31.78 -6.12 24.22
N VAL A 77 -32.59 -6.72 23.34
CA VAL A 77 -33.07 -6.10 22.10
C VAL A 77 -33.86 -4.82 22.36
N LEU A 78 -34.65 -4.78 23.44
CA LEU A 78 -35.45 -3.60 23.78
C LEU A 78 -34.55 -2.42 24.18
N VAL A 79 -33.52 -2.69 24.99
CA VAL A 79 -32.49 -1.68 25.33
C VAL A 79 -31.75 -1.21 24.07
N MET A 80 -31.36 -2.12 23.19
CA MET A 80 -30.70 -1.78 21.93
C MET A 80 -31.56 -0.84 21.07
N ILE A 81 -32.86 -1.16 20.90
CA ILE A 81 -33.80 -0.32 20.14
C ILE A 81 -33.97 1.05 20.79
N MET A 82 -34.09 1.12 22.13
CA MET A 82 -34.20 2.40 22.84
C MET A 82 -32.95 3.27 22.67
N VAL A 83 -31.75 2.68 22.78
CA VAL A 83 -30.48 3.38 22.55
C VAL A 83 -30.38 3.85 21.10
N MET A 84 -30.71 3.00 20.13
CA MET A 84 -30.74 3.38 18.72
C MET A 84 -31.70 4.55 18.46
N ALA A 85 -32.92 4.49 18.99
CA ALA A 85 -33.90 5.56 18.85
C ALA A 85 -33.39 6.87 19.48
N LEU A 86 -32.85 6.80 20.70
CA LEU A 86 -32.28 7.95 21.39
C LEU A 86 -31.16 8.60 20.55
N VAL A 87 -30.20 7.82 20.07
CA VAL A 87 -29.10 8.31 19.24
C VAL A 87 -29.63 8.92 17.94
N PHE A 88 -30.59 8.28 17.29
CA PHE A 88 -31.22 8.79 16.07
C PHE A 88 -31.89 10.15 16.29
N PHE A 89 -32.64 10.32 17.38
CA PHE A 89 -33.32 11.58 17.70
C PHE A 89 -32.32 12.67 18.11
N VAL A 90 -31.29 12.33 18.89
CA VAL A 90 -30.22 13.26 19.27
C VAL A 90 -29.48 13.76 18.02
N VAL A 91 -29.05 12.84 17.14
CA VAL A 91 -28.40 13.20 15.87
C VAL A 91 -29.33 14.04 15.00
N THR A 92 -30.61 13.71 14.93
CA THR A 92 -31.60 14.51 14.19
C THR A 92 -31.73 15.93 14.75
N ALA A 93 -31.81 16.08 16.08
CA ALA A 93 -31.85 17.38 16.73
C ALA A 93 -30.58 18.20 16.44
N VAL A 94 -29.40 17.56 16.50
CA VAL A 94 -28.12 18.20 16.17
C VAL A 94 -28.07 18.63 14.71
N VAL A 95 -28.51 17.80 13.76
CA VAL A 95 -28.54 18.16 12.33
C VAL A 95 -29.48 19.34 12.07
N ILE A 96 -30.64 19.37 12.73
CA ILE A 96 -31.59 20.50 12.63
C ILE A 96 -30.97 21.78 13.20
N TYR A 97 -30.31 21.68 14.36
CA TYR A 97 -29.67 22.82 15.03
C TYR A 97 -28.49 23.37 14.23
N LEU A 98 -27.54 22.50 13.85
CA LEU A 98 -26.33 22.89 13.11
C LEU A 98 -26.63 23.25 11.65
N LYS A 99 -27.81 22.87 11.13
CA LYS A 99 -28.18 22.98 9.71
C LYS A 99 -27.10 22.42 8.77
N SER A 100 -26.30 21.47 9.26
CA SER A 100 -25.16 20.92 8.54
C SER A 100 -25.59 19.74 7.69
N ARG A 101 -25.38 19.86 6.38
CA ARG A 101 -25.68 18.79 5.40
C ARG A 101 -24.67 17.63 5.39
N TYR A 102 -23.59 17.74 6.18
CA TYR A 102 -22.50 16.76 6.22
C TYR A 102 -22.39 16.01 7.53
N PHE A 103 -23.09 16.48 8.56
CA PHE A 103 -23.01 15.90 9.90
C PHE A 103 -23.39 14.41 9.88
N ASP A 104 -24.42 14.02 9.13
CA ASP A 104 -24.83 12.62 8.98
C ASP A 104 -23.70 11.72 8.48
N SER A 105 -22.93 12.19 7.49
CA SER A 105 -21.80 11.44 6.95
C SER A 105 -20.60 11.41 7.87
N GLY A 106 -20.27 12.54 8.51
CA GLY A 106 -19.20 12.59 9.50
C GLY A 106 -19.50 11.68 10.70
N PHE A 107 -20.75 11.68 11.16
CA PHE A 107 -21.20 10.83 12.26
C PHE A 107 -21.23 9.35 11.87
N LEU A 108 -21.61 9.02 10.63
CA LEU A 108 -21.49 7.64 10.13
C LEU A 108 -20.03 7.17 10.14
N LEU A 109 -19.11 7.97 9.60
CA LEU A 109 -17.69 7.63 9.58
C LEU A 109 -17.12 7.46 11.00
N LEU A 110 -17.51 8.34 11.92
CA LEU A 110 -17.11 8.24 13.33
C LEU A 110 -17.67 6.98 14.00
N SER A 111 -18.97 6.71 13.83
CA SER A 111 -19.64 5.55 14.41
C SER A 111 -19.03 4.26 13.88
N LEU A 112 -18.73 4.23 12.58
CA LEU A 112 -18.05 3.12 11.93
C LEU A 112 -16.64 2.92 12.50
N LEU A 113 -15.88 4.01 12.71
CA LEU A 113 -14.53 3.97 13.32
C LEU A 113 -14.55 3.37 14.71
N VAL A 114 -15.40 3.90 15.58
CA VAL A 114 -15.51 3.41 16.95
C VAL A 114 -15.93 1.95 16.97
N TYR A 115 -16.95 1.57 16.21
CA TYR A 115 -17.41 0.18 16.15
C TYR A 115 -16.33 -0.76 15.59
N THR A 116 -15.61 -0.33 14.55
CA THR A 116 -14.51 -1.11 13.97
C THR A 116 -13.40 -1.35 14.99
N ILE A 117 -13.02 -0.33 15.78
CA ILE A 117 -11.99 -0.48 16.82
C ILE A 117 -12.43 -1.53 17.84
N ILE A 118 -13.69 -1.51 18.28
CA ILE A 118 -14.24 -2.49 19.22
C ILE A 118 -14.19 -3.91 18.63
N VAL A 119 -14.63 -4.08 17.38
CA VAL A 119 -14.62 -5.38 16.69
C VAL A 119 -13.20 -5.89 16.51
N VAL A 120 -12.28 -5.06 16.02
CA VAL A 120 -10.90 -5.47 15.76
C VAL A 120 -10.19 -5.80 17.07
N ALA A 121 -10.27 -4.93 18.09
CA ALA A 121 -9.64 -5.17 19.39
C ALA A 121 -10.11 -6.46 20.08
N GLY A 122 -11.36 -6.88 19.83
CA GLY A 122 -11.90 -8.15 20.30
C GLY A 122 -11.45 -9.39 19.52
N TYR A 123 -10.91 -9.24 18.29
CA TYR A 123 -10.66 -10.34 17.34
C TYR A 123 -9.41 -10.14 16.48
N ASN A 124 -8.27 -9.92 17.12
CA ASN A 124 -6.99 -9.60 16.45
C ASN A 124 -6.47 -10.69 15.48
N ASN A 125 -6.99 -11.93 15.53
CA ASN A 125 -6.42 -13.07 14.78
C ASN A 125 -7.28 -13.57 13.59
N LYS A 126 -8.36 -12.88 13.20
CA LYS A 126 -9.21 -13.30 12.08
C LYS A 126 -8.99 -12.43 10.84
N THR A 127 -8.16 -12.91 9.93
CA THR A 127 -7.78 -12.21 8.69
C THR A 127 -8.99 -11.93 7.79
N GLU A 128 -9.98 -12.82 7.77
CA GLU A 128 -11.23 -12.68 7.02
C GLU A 128 -12.09 -11.53 7.56
N LEU A 129 -12.11 -11.36 8.89
CA LEU A 129 -12.81 -10.26 9.53
C LEU A 129 -12.17 -8.93 9.15
N LEU A 130 -10.83 -8.85 9.18
CA LEU A 130 -10.10 -7.65 8.76
C LEU A 130 -10.40 -7.31 7.30
N ALA A 131 -10.34 -8.30 6.39
CA ALA A 131 -10.68 -8.11 4.98
C ALA A 131 -12.11 -7.60 4.79
N GLY A 132 -13.10 -8.21 5.47
CA GLY A 132 -14.49 -7.78 5.41
C GLY A 132 -14.71 -6.36 5.94
N VAL A 133 -14.06 -6.01 7.05
CA VAL A 133 -14.06 -4.65 7.62
C VAL A 133 -13.50 -3.65 6.61
N LEU A 134 -12.37 -3.95 5.97
CA LEU A 134 -11.74 -3.05 4.98
C LEU A 134 -12.64 -2.83 3.75
N VAL A 135 -13.32 -3.87 3.25
CA VAL A 135 -14.29 -3.74 2.16
C VAL A 135 -15.46 -2.86 2.56
N PHE A 136 -15.98 -3.06 3.77
CA PHE A 136 -17.08 -2.24 4.29
C PHE A 136 -16.68 -0.77 4.44
N TRP A 137 -15.47 -0.51 4.92
CA TRP A 137 -14.88 0.83 4.94
C TRP A 137 -14.77 1.45 3.54
N ALA A 138 -14.21 0.71 2.58
CA ALA A 138 -14.08 1.18 1.20
C ALA A 138 -15.44 1.55 0.59
N PHE A 139 -16.47 0.73 0.86
CA PHE A 139 -17.84 1.00 0.41
C PHE A 139 -18.44 2.24 1.06
N VAL A 140 -18.36 2.38 2.38
CA VAL A 140 -18.89 3.53 3.12
C VAL A 140 -18.17 4.82 2.73
N LEU A 141 -16.84 4.77 2.54
CA LEU A 141 -16.05 5.89 2.05
C LEU A 141 -16.43 6.27 0.62
N TYR A 142 -16.56 5.31 -0.29
CA TYR A 142 -17.02 5.56 -1.65
C TYR A 142 -18.38 6.24 -1.66
N PHE A 143 -19.35 5.72 -0.91
CA PHE A 143 -20.69 6.30 -0.81
C PHE A 143 -20.63 7.72 -0.23
N THR A 144 -19.90 7.91 0.87
CA THR A 144 -19.77 9.20 1.53
C THR A 144 -19.12 10.23 0.61
N VAL A 145 -18.03 9.88 -0.07
CA VAL A 145 -17.35 10.78 -1.01
C VAL A 145 -18.25 11.08 -2.21
N LYS A 146 -18.84 10.07 -2.87
CA LYS A 146 -19.67 10.24 -4.07
C LYS A 146 -20.87 11.16 -3.83
N TYR A 147 -21.56 11.00 -2.71
CA TYR A 147 -22.77 11.76 -2.42
C TYR A 147 -22.52 13.05 -1.61
N ARG A 148 -21.34 13.20 -0.98
CA ARG A 148 -21.00 14.33 -0.09
C ARG A 148 -19.61 14.92 -0.33
N VAL A 149 -19.17 14.95 -1.60
CA VAL A 149 -17.88 15.51 -2.09
C VAL A 149 -17.49 16.83 -1.40
N LYS A 150 -18.47 17.71 -1.15
CA LYS A 150 -18.24 19.05 -0.57
C LYS A 150 -17.88 19.07 0.93
N MET A 151 -17.91 17.95 1.66
CA MET A 151 -17.47 17.91 3.07
C MET A 151 -15.98 18.25 3.16
N PHE A 152 -15.18 17.71 2.24
CA PHE A 152 -13.75 17.97 2.17
C PHE A 152 -13.45 19.37 1.59
N GLU A 153 -14.33 19.96 0.79
CA GLU A 153 -14.14 21.30 0.23
C GLU A 153 -14.14 22.41 1.30
N LEU A 154 -14.72 22.18 2.48
CA LEU A 154 -14.75 23.16 3.58
C LEU A 154 -13.45 23.24 4.40
N LEU A 155 -12.62 22.19 4.38
CA LEU A 155 -11.37 22.13 5.16
C LEU A 155 -10.25 22.94 4.49
N SER A 156 -9.91 24.12 4.98
CA SER A 156 -8.73 24.86 4.49
C SER A 156 -7.47 24.36 5.22
N ILE A 157 -6.51 23.82 4.46
CA ILE A 157 -5.26 23.28 5.01
C ILE A 157 -4.12 24.04 4.36
N SER A 158 -3.35 24.79 5.15
CA SER A 158 -2.16 25.49 4.66
C SER A 158 -1.03 24.49 4.39
N ASP A 159 -0.07 24.89 3.55
CA ASP A 159 1.07 24.05 3.19
C ASP A 159 1.95 23.73 4.42
N SER A 160 2.11 24.69 5.33
CA SER A 160 2.83 24.49 6.60
C SER A 160 2.14 23.45 7.49
N MET A 161 0.81 23.52 7.61
CA MET A 161 0.04 22.54 8.40
C MET A 161 0.14 21.14 7.80
N LEU A 162 0.10 21.03 6.47
CA LEU A 162 0.30 19.77 5.76
C LEU A 162 1.68 19.17 6.06
N LYS A 163 2.75 19.96 5.97
CA LYS A 163 4.12 19.50 6.28
C LYS A 163 4.28 19.05 7.73
N VAL A 164 3.74 19.82 8.68
CA VAL A 164 3.75 19.47 10.11
C VAL A 164 2.97 18.18 10.34
N TYR A 165 1.79 18.04 9.72
CA TYR A 165 0.99 16.81 9.80
C TYR A 165 1.77 15.58 9.31
N ILE A 166 2.39 15.68 8.12
CA ILE A 166 3.20 14.59 7.56
C ILE A 166 4.38 14.26 8.47
N ALA A 167 5.08 15.26 9.00
CA ALA A 167 6.22 15.06 9.88
C ALA A 167 5.82 14.36 11.20
N LEU A 168 4.74 14.83 11.83
CA LEU A 168 4.21 14.21 13.05
C LEU A 168 3.68 12.80 12.79
N GLY A 169 2.99 12.58 11.67
CA GLY A 169 2.51 11.27 11.27
C GLY A 169 3.64 10.28 11.00
N ALA A 170 4.70 10.71 10.30
CA ALA A 170 5.91 9.91 10.09
C ALA A 170 6.62 9.60 11.43
N ALA A 171 6.76 10.59 12.31
CA ALA A 171 7.33 10.37 13.64
C ALA A 171 6.51 9.39 14.49
N ALA A 172 5.18 9.50 14.46
CA ALA A 172 4.27 8.58 15.14
C ALA A 172 4.38 7.16 14.58
N PHE A 173 4.45 7.01 13.25
CA PHE A 173 4.68 5.72 12.60
C PHE A 173 6.01 5.10 13.05
N VAL A 174 7.10 5.87 13.05
CA VAL A 174 8.42 5.39 13.50
C VAL A 174 8.38 4.99 14.97
N ALA A 175 7.77 5.80 15.83
CA ALA A 175 7.65 5.50 17.25
C ALA A 175 6.85 4.21 17.49
N PHE A 176 5.75 4.03 16.76
CA PHE A 176 4.91 2.83 16.88
C PHE A 176 5.61 1.58 16.33
N VAL A 177 6.01 1.59 15.05
CA VAL A 177 6.58 0.41 14.39
C VAL A 177 7.97 0.09 14.92
N GLY A 178 8.83 1.11 15.06
CA GLY A 178 10.17 0.94 15.62
C GLY A 178 10.11 0.53 17.09
N GLY A 179 9.24 1.16 17.89
CA GLY A 179 9.01 0.79 19.28
C GLY A 179 8.50 -0.65 19.43
N PHE A 180 7.56 -1.07 18.58
CA PHE A 180 7.06 -2.44 18.56
C PHE A 180 8.16 -3.46 18.22
N GLY A 181 8.97 -3.20 17.20
CA GLY A 181 10.12 -4.05 16.86
C GLY A 181 11.16 -4.14 17.98
N VAL A 182 11.42 -3.02 18.66
CA VAL A 182 12.27 -2.98 19.87
C VAL A 182 11.69 -3.82 21.00
N PHE A 183 10.39 -3.68 21.31
CA PHE A 183 9.76 -4.47 22.36
C PHE A 183 9.82 -5.96 22.05
N ARG A 184 9.53 -6.37 20.81
CA ARG A 184 9.65 -7.77 20.38
C ARG A 184 11.05 -8.33 20.62
N TYR A 185 12.10 -7.54 20.34
CA TYR A 185 13.47 -7.96 20.62
C TYR A 185 13.72 -8.08 22.13
N LEU A 186 13.35 -7.06 22.92
CA LEU A 186 13.56 -7.04 24.37
C LEU A 186 12.77 -8.12 25.13
N THR A 187 11.63 -8.56 24.59
CA THR A 187 10.82 -9.65 25.14
C THR A 187 11.15 -11.02 24.53
N TYR A 188 12.27 -11.15 23.81
CA TYR A 188 12.72 -12.39 23.16
C TYR A 188 11.66 -13.01 22.22
N SER A 189 10.82 -12.17 21.63
CA SER A 189 9.72 -12.57 20.74
C SER A 189 10.09 -12.47 19.26
N ALA A 190 11.25 -11.89 18.93
CA ALA A 190 11.78 -11.87 17.57
C ALA A 190 12.44 -13.22 17.21
N PRO A 191 12.15 -13.80 16.04
CA PRO A 191 12.69 -15.09 15.63
C PRO A 191 14.20 -15.03 15.32
N ASN A 192 14.90 -16.15 15.48
CA ASN A 192 16.27 -16.26 14.99
C ASN A 192 16.33 -16.26 13.45
N TYR A 193 15.39 -16.98 12.82
CA TYR A 193 15.26 -16.98 11.37
C TYR A 193 14.91 -15.56 10.91
N ASP A 194 15.66 -15.05 9.94
CA ASP A 194 15.69 -13.65 9.46
C ASP A 194 16.26 -12.63 10.47
N PHE A 195 15.62 -12.34 11.61
CA PHE A 195 16.11 -11.24 12.46
C PHE A 195 17.45 -11.54 13.15
N GLY A 196 17.57 -12.72 13.76
CA GLY A 196 18.84 -13.18 14.35
C GLY A 196 19.95 -13.28 13.32
N LEU A 197 19.62 -13.70 12.10
CA LEU A 197 20.52 -13.72 10.95
C LEU A 197 21.05 -12.32 10.63
N PHE A 198 20.19 -11.32 10.44
CA PHE A 198 20.63 -9.96 10.13
C PHE A 198 21.36 -9.31 11.30
N SER A 199 20.91 -9.56 12.54
CA SER A 199 21.61 -9.10 13.74
C SER A 199 23.05 -9.62 13.78
N GLN A 200 23.26 -10.92 13.55
CA GLN A 200 24.60 -11.51 13.49
C GLN A 200 25.39 -11.01 12.27
N MET A 201 24.73 -10.85 11.12
CA MET A 201 25.35 -10.33 9.91
C MET A 201 25.91 -8.93 10.13
N PHE A 202 25.16 -8.03 10.74
CA PHE A 202 25.62 -6.67 11.02
C PHE A 202 26.76 -6.64 12.05
N TYR A 203 26.78 -7.57 13.00
CA TYR A 203 27.93 -7.77 13.88
C TYR A 203 29.20 -8.12 13.06
N TYR A 204 29.13 -9.09 12.14
CA TYR A 204 30.27 -9.40 11.27
C TYR A 204 30.63 -8.25 10.32
N MET A 205 29.65 -7.55 9.74
CA MET A 205 29.91 -6.39 8.89
C MET A 205 30.65 -5.28 9.64
N LYS A 206 30.37 -5.08 10.94
CA LYS A 206 31.11 -4.15 11.79
C LYS A 206 32.58 -4.57 11.96
N GLU A 207 32.84 -5.85 12.20
CA GLU A 207 34.18 -6.36 12.51
C GLU A 207 35.03 -6.60 11.24
N THR A 208 34.42 -7.02 10.14
CA THR A 208 35.13 -7.51 8.95
C THR A 208 34.69 -6.87 7.63
N PHE A 209 33.70 -5.97 7.66
CA PHE A 209 33.05 -5.41 6.46
C PHE A 209 32.45 -6.44 5.49
N MET A 210 32.31 -7.70 5.90
CA MET A 210 31.73 -8.77 5.10
C MET A 210 30.36 -9.17 5.68
N PRO A 211 29.35 -9.49 4.85
CA PRO A 211 28.01 -9.82 5.31
C PRO A 211 27.95 -11.29 5.72
N LEU A 212 28.76 -11.68 6.72
CA LEU A 212 28.88 -13.08 7.14
C LEU A 212 27.85 -13.44 8.22
N THR A 213 27.30 -14.65 8.16
CA THR A 213 26.36 -15.15 9.17
C THR A 213 26.43 -16.67 9.26
N THR A 214 26.18 -17.22 10.45
CA THR A 214 26.02 -18.67 10.68
C THR A 214 24.55 -19.09 10.73
N SER A 215 23.63 -18.15 10.96
CA SER A 215 22.22 -18.43 11.21
C SER A 215 21.41 -18.74 9.94
N GLU A 216 21.98 -18.53 8.75
CA GLU A 216 21.27 -18.73 7.48
C GLU A 216 21.22 -20.19 7.02
N ARG A 217 22.32 -20.94 7.18
CA ARG A 217 22.41 -22.38 6.82
C ARG A 217 23.11 -23.24 7.86
N GLY A 218 23.29 -22.73 9.09
CA GLY A 218 23.99 -23.45 10.16
C GLY A 218 25.51 -23.53 9.97
N THR A 219 26.07 -22.83 8.98
CA THR A 219 27.50 -22.72 8.71
C THR A 219 27.86 -21.26 8.43
N LEU A 220 29.10 -20.85 8.72
CA LEU A 220 29.57 -19.51 8.39
C LEU A 220 29.64 -19.33 6.87
N LEU A 221 28.83 -18.41 6.34
CA LEU A 221 28.79 -18.07 4.93
C LEU A 221 28.49 -16.58 4.74
N SER A 222 28.75 -16.07 3.54
CA SER A 222 28.32 -14.73 3.14
C SER A 222 26.84 -14.75 2.78
N HIS A 223 26.05 -13.81 3.30
CA HIS A 223 24.65 -13.63 2.94
C HIS A 223 24.45 -13.49 1.41
N PHE A 224 25.44 -12.95 0.70
CA PHE A 224 25.43 -12.85 -0.77
C PHE A 224 25.48 -14.21 -1.49
N ALA A 225 25.76 -15.30 -0.79
CA ALA A 225 25.60 -16.66 -1.30
C ALA A 225 24.12 -17.11 -1.34
N ILE A 226 23.21 -16.36 -0.70
CA ILE A 226 21.79 -16.67 -0.60
C ILE A 226 20.94 -15.54 -1.20
N HIS A 227 21.23 -14.29 -0.83
CA HIS A 227 20.56 -13.08 -1.32
C HIS A 227 21.55 -11.97 -1.62
N VAL A 228 21.47 -11.40 -2.81
CA VAL A 228 22.35 -10.31 -3.24
C VAL A 228 21.76 -8.99 -2.76
N SER A 229 22.02 -8.66 -1.50
CA SER A 229 21.50 -7.47 -0.82
C SER A 229 22.55 -6.41 -0.40
N PRO A 230 23.34 -5.85 -1.34
CA PRO A 230 24.28 -4.75 -1.05
C PRO A 230 23.67 -3.52 -0.35
N ILE A 231 22.35 -3.31 -0.44
CA ILE A 231 21.68 -2.15 0.16
C ILE A 231 21.91 -2.05 1.67
N PHE A 232 22.13 -3.16 2.37
CA PHE A 232 22.35 -3.16 3.82
C PHE A 232 23.58 -2.35 4.25
N TYR A 233 24.56 -2.17 3.37
CA TYR A 233 25.71 -1.30 3.65
C TYR A 233 25.31 0.16 3.89
N LEU A 234 24.13 0.62 3.45
CA LEU A 234 23.64 1.95 3.80
C LEU A 234 23.30 2.11 5.30
N LEU A 235 23.01 1.01 6.00
CA LEU A 235 22.78 1.01 7.45
C LEU A 235 24.06 0.84 8.26
N LEU A 236 25.13 0.32 7.64
CA LEU A 236 26.37 -0.01 8.33
C LEU A 236 26.99 1.20 9.06
N PRO A 237 27.13 2.41 8.46
CA PRO A 237 27.72 3.55 9.16
C PRO A 237 27.02 3.91 10.47
N GLY A 238 25.68 3.83 10.50
CA GLY A 238 24.93 4.08 11.74
C GLY A 238 25.04 2.94 12.74
N TYR A 239 25.10 1.69 12.27
CA TYR A 239 25.33 0.52 13.13
C TYR A 239 26.74 0.54 13.76
N LEU A 240 27.76 1.09 13.09
CA LEU A 240 29.10 1.28 13.68
C LEU A 240 29.06 2.19 14.91
N ILE A 241 28.20 3.22 14.90
CA ILE A 241 28.01 4.16 16.02
C ILE A 241 27.11 3.54 17.09
N PHE A 242 26.06 2.83 16.67
CA PHE A 242 25.08 2.19 17.55
C PHE A 242 25.01 0.68 17.28
N PRO A 243 26.02 -0.10 17.72
CA PRO A 243 26.13 -1.53 17.41
C PRO A 243 25.15 -2.36 18.26
N ASN A 244 23.85 -2.21 17.97
CA ASN A 244 22.76 -2.82 18.71
C ASN A 244 21.67 -3.29 17.74
N PRO A 245 21.11 -4.51 17.89
CA PRO A 245 20.06 -5.01 16.99
C PRO A 245 18.80 -4.12 16.93
N MET A 246 18.49 -3.39 18.01
CA MET A 246 17.40 -2.42 18.05
C MET A 246 17.55 -1.30 17.01
N TYR A 247 18.79 -0.92 16.66
CA TYR A 247 19.05 0.06 15.60
C TYR A 247 18.42 -0.39 14.27
N LEU A 248 18.55 -1.66 13.92
CA LEU A 248 18.03 -2.20 12.66
C LEU A 248 16.50 -2.09 12.61
N GLN A 249 15.82 -2.44 13.70
CA GLN A 249 14.35 -2.35 13.79
C GLN A 249 13.84 -0.92 13.65
N ILE A 250 14.49 0.02 14.34
CA ILE A 250 14.15 1.45 14.26
C ILE A 250 14.42 1.96 12.83
N MET A 251 15.53 1.57 12.22
CA MET A 251 15.88 2.02 10.88
C MET A 251 14.93 1.52 9.80
N GLN A 252 14.41 0.29 9.90
CA GLN A 252 13.36 -0.18 9.00
C GLN A 252 12.15 0.76 9.03
N ALA A 253 11.69 1.15 10.22
CA ALA A 253 10.57 2.07 10.37
C ALA A 253 10.88 3.46 9.78
N VAL A 254 12.10 3.98 10.01
CA VAL A 254 12.55 5.27 9.46
C VAL A 254 12.60 5.23 7.93
N ILE A 255 13.13 4.16 7.33
CA ILE A 255 13.22 3.98 5.89
C ILE A 255 11.82 4.00 5.27
N LEU A 256 10.88 3.22 5.81
CA LEU A 256 9.51 3.16 5.30
C LEU A 256 8.79 4.50 5.44
N ALA A 257 8.91 5.15 6.60
CA ALA A 257 8.32 6.48 6.83
C ALA A 257 8.87 7.52 5.85
N SER A 258 10.15 7.43 5.47
CA SER A 258 10.78 8.33 4.50
C SER A 258 10.11 8.31 3.13
N GLY A 259 9.40 7.22 2.77
CA GLY A 259 8.64 7.11 1.53
C GLY A 259 7.52 8.14 1.39
N VAL A 260 7.05 8.73 2.50
CA VAL A 260 6.07 9.82 2.45
C VAL A 260 6.65 11.08 1.79
N ILE A 261 7.97 11.26 1.79
CA ILE A 261 8.64 12.42 1.19
C ILE A 261 8.50 12.42 -0.34
N PRO A 262 8.96 11.40 -1.09
CA PRO A 262 8.74 11.36 -2.53
C PRO A 262 7.26 11.29 -2.88
N LEU A 263 6.43 10.66 -2.05
CA LEU A 263 4.98 10.65 -2.26
C LEU A 263 4.35 12.05 -2.18
N TYR A 264 4.72 12.85 -1.17
CA TYR A 264 4.34 14.25 -1.06
C TYR A 264 4.82 15.04 -2.29
N LEU A 265 6.06 14.83 -2.74
CA LEU A 265 6.61 15.51 -3.92
C LEU A 265 5.89 15.11 -5.22
N LEU A 266 5.46 13.84 -5.36
CA LEU A 266 4.61 13.38 -6.45
C LEU A 266 3.22 14.03 -6.40
N CYS A 267 2.60 14.11 -5.21
CA CYS A 267 1.34 14.83 -5.03
C CYS A 267 1.45 16.30 -5.49
N ARG A 268 2.56 16.98 -5.14
CA ARG A 268 2.84 18.34 -5.62
C ARG A 268 3.08 18.40 -7.12
N HIS A 269 3.75 17.40 -7.70
CA HIS A 269 3.98 17.33 -9.13
C HIS A 269 2.68 17.24 -9.93
N TYR A 270 1.74 16.42 -9.47
CA TYR A 270 0.39 16.27 -10.06
C TYR A 270 -0.60 17.36 -9.62
N GLN A 271 -0.13 18.39 -8.91
CA GLN A 271 -0.93 19.54 -8.48
C GLN A 271 -2.14 19.13 -7.62
N LEU A 272 -2.00 18.07 -6.83
CA LEU A 272 -3.03 17.67 -5.88
C LEU A 272 -3.18 18.74 -4.80
N SER A 273 -4.44 19.01 -4.42
CA SER A 273 -4.72 19.93 -3.31
C SER A 273 -4.18 19.38 -1.99
N ASN A 274 -3.87 20.27 -1.05
CA ASN A 274 -3.35 19.87 0.27
C ASN A 274 -4.24 18.84 0.99
N LYS A 275 -5.55 18.86 0.73
CA LYS A 275 -6.51 17.94 1.34
C LYS A 275 -6.34 16.52 0.80
N TYR A 276 -6.21 16.39 -0.52
CA TYR A 276 -5.92 15.10 -1.15
C TYR A 276 -4.54 14.59 -0.75
N THR A 277 -3.55 15.47 -0.64
CA THR A 277 -2.22 15.10 -0.14
C THR A 277 -2.26 14.59 1.30
N ILE A 278 -3.05 15.20 2.20
CA ILE A 278 -3.27 14.65 3.55
C ILE A 278 -3.91 13.27 3.47
N CYS A 279 -4.97 13.07 2.66
CA CYS A 279 -5.61 11.76 2.55
C CYS A 279 -4.64 10.68 2.07
N ILE A 280 -3.84 10.97 1.04
CA ILE A 280 -2.83 10.04 0.50
C ILE A 280 -1.74 9.77 1.54
N ALA A 281 -1.21 10.80 2.20
CA ALA A 281 -0.20 10.63 3.25
C ALA A 281 -0.73 9.84 4.45
N THR A 282 -2.00 10.05 4.83
CA THR A 282 -2.67 9.27 5.88
C THR A 282 -2.81 7.82 5.45
N ALA A 283 -3.32 7.57 4.25
CA ALA A 283 -3.44 6.22 3.71
C ALA A 283 -2.08 5.51 3.66
N PHE A 284 -1.00 6.22 3.33
CA PHE A 284 0.37 5.71 3.34
C PHE A 284 0.85 5.34 4.75
N LEU A 285 0.78 6.29 5.69
CA LEU A 285 1.29 6.07 7.06
C LEU A 285 0.49 5.01 7.84
N PHE A 286 -0.78 4.82 7.49
CA PHE A 286 -1.65 3.82 8.11
C PHE A 286 -1.90 2.59 7.21
N PHE A 287 -1.13 2.42 6.13
CA PHE A 287 -1.32 1.29 5.23
C PHE A 287 -0.97 -0.02 5.97
N PRO A 288 -1.89 -0.99 6.05
CA PRO A 288 -1.70 -2.16 6.89
C PRO A 288 -0.51 -3.02 6.46
N ALA A 289 -0.20 -3.09 5.16
CA ALA A 289 0.94 -3.88 4.69
C ALA A 289 2.31 -3.20 4.90
N ILE A 290 2.36 -1.87 5.14
CA ILE A 290 3.62 -1.19 5.48
C ILE A 290 3.99 -1.51 6.93
N SER A 291 3.05 -1.35 7.87
CA SER A 291 3.29 -1.70 9.28
C SER A 291 3.35 -3.21 9.49
N GLY A 292 2.44 -3.96 8.88
CA GLY A 292 2.38 -5.41 8.93
C GLY A 292 3.66 -6.06 8.42
N GLY A 293 4.23 -5.59 7.30
CA GLY A 293 5.50 -6.10 6.78
C GLY A 293 6.69 -5.90 7.73
N CYS A 294 6.56 -5.04 8.74
CA CYS A 294 7.56 -4.88 9.79
C CYS A 294 7.40 -5.83 10.97
N PHE A 295 6.28 -6.56 11.07
CA PHE A 295 6.04 -7.49 12.17
C PHE A 295 6.81 -8.80 12.03
N TYR A 296 7.45 -9.00 10.89
CA TYR A 296 8.47 -9.99 10.67
C TYR A 296 9.88 -9.37 10.64
N ASP A 297 10.09 -8.30 11.42
CA ASP A 297 11.41 -7.74 11.70
C ASP A 297 12.14 -7.20 10.44
N ILE A 298 13.40 -6.76 10.57
CA ILE A 298 14.10 -6.06 9.46
C ILE A 298 14.29 -6.95 8.23
N HIS A 299 14.02 -6.41 7.05
CA HIS A 299 14.36 -6.98 5.76
C HIS A 299 14.84 -5.89 4.78
N GLU A 300 15.76 -6.23 3.89
CA GLU A 300 16.25 -5.38 2.80
C GLU A 300 15.10 -4.83 1.94
N ASN A 301 14.00 -5.58 1.80
CA ASN A 301 12.83 -5.19 1.02
C ASN A 301 12.21 -3.87 1.49
N CYS A 302 12.42 -3.45 2.75
CA CYS A 302 11.88 -2.17 3.25
C CYS A 302 12.38 -0.96 2.46
N PHE A 303 13.55 -1.06 1.83
CA PHE A 303 14.10 -0.03 0.96
C PHE A 303 13.33 0.12 -0.35
N LEU A 304 12.66 -0.92 -0.85
CA LEU A 304 11.94 -0.86 -2.13
C LEU A 304 10.89 0.25 -2.15
N LEU A 305 10.16 0.41 -1.05
CA LEU A 305 9.06 1.37 -0.95
C LEU A 305 9.51 2.82 -1.23
N PRO A 306 10.41 3.42 -0.42
CA PRO A 306 10.87 4.78 -0.66
C PRO A 306 11.69 4.91 -1.95
N LEU A 307 12.52 3.92 -2.30
CA LEU A 307 13.39 4.02 -3.48
C LEU A 307 12.58 4.00 -4.79
N LEU A 308 11.54 3.16 -4.91
CA LEU A 308 10.65 3.16 -6.07
C LEU A 308 9.86 4.45 -6.16
N LEU A 309 9.36 5.01 -5.04
CA LEU A 309 8.67 6.31 -5.05
C LEU A 309 9.59 7.45 -5.51
N TRP A 310 10.85 7.45 -5.06
CA TRP A 310 11.86 8.38 -5.56
C TRP A 310 12.20 8.17 -7.04
N PHE A 311 12.25 6.92 -7.49
CA PHE A 311 12.44 6.58 -8.91
C PHE A 311 11.29 7.11 -9.78
N PHE A 312 10.04 6.91 -9.35
CA PHE A 312 8.86 7.51 -9.99
C PHE A 312 8.98 9.03 -10.03
N TYR A 313 9.27 9.67 -8.88
CA TYR A 313 9.43 11.13 -8.82
C TYR A 313 10.52 11.64 -9.78
N ALA A 314 11.67 10.95 -9.85
CA ALA A 314 12.76 11.32 -10.75
C ALA A 314 12.35 11.19 -12.22
N ALA A 315 11.62 10.13 -12.58
CA ALA A 315 11.10 9.93 -13.93
C ALA A 315 10.06 11.00 -14.31
N GLU A 316 9.12 11.29 -13.40
CA GLU A 316 8.10 12.33 -13.58
C GLU A 316 8.70 13.72 -13.79
N LYS A 317 9.74 14.06 -13.00
CA LYS A 317 10.47 15.32 -13.12
C LYS A 317 11.57 15.30 -14.19
N ARG A 318 11.75 14.18 -14.92
CA ARG A 318 12.81 13.98 -15.91
C ARG A 318 14.22 14.25 -15.38
N LYS A 319 14.46 13.97 -14.10
CA LYS A 319 15.77 14.15 -13.44
C LYS A 319 16.63 12.91 -13.65
N VAL A 320 17.35 12.88 -14.77
CA VAL A 320 18.16 11.73 -15.21
C VAL A 320 19.14 11.21 -14.15
N PRO A 321 19.93 12.05 -13.44
CA PRO A 321 20.85 11.53 -12.42
C PRO A 321 20.14 10.84 -11.26
N LEU A 322 19.03 11.42 -10.78
CA LEU A 322 18.23 10.79 -9.72
C LEU A 322 17.55 9.50 -10.20
N PHE A 323 17.11 9.47 -11.47
CA PHE A 323 16.51 8.28 -12.06
C PHE A 323 17.50 7.11 -12.05
N TYR A 324 18.75 7.33 -12.46
CA TYR A 324 19.77 6.27 -12.40
C TYR A 324 20.18 5.93 -10.97
N LEU A 325 20.36 6.92 -10.09
CA LEU A 325 20.70 6.70 -8.69
C LEU A 325 19.69 5.78 -8.00
N PHE A 326 18.40 6.14 -8.05
CA PHE A 326 17.36 5.36 -7.38
C PHE A 326 17.10 4.01 -8.09
N GLY A 327 17.23 3.93 -9.41
CA GLY A 327 17.15 2.65 -10.11
C GLY A 327 18.27 1.68 -9.68
N ILE A 328 19.52 2.15 -9.61
CA ILE A 328 20.63 1.31 -9.14
C ILE A 328 20.43 0.91 -7.68
N LEU A 329 19.99 1.83 -6.81
CA LEU A 329 19.69 1.50 -5.41
C LEU A 329 18.57 0.47 -5.27
N VAL A 330 17.53 0.51 -6.11
CA VAL A 330 16.49 -0.55 -6.14
C VAL A 330 17.10 -1.90 -6.49
N LEU A 331 17.98 -1.97 -7.48
CA LEU A 331 18.65 -3.24 -7.84
C LEU A 331 19.52 -3.77 -6.69
N MET A 332 20.20 -2.89 -5.96
CA MET A 332 21.01 -3.26 -4.79
C MET A 332 20.20 -3.84 -3.62
N VAL A 333 18.87 -3.72 -3.64
CA VAL A 333 18.03 -4.26 -2.56
C VAL A 333 18.12 -5.78 -2.52
N LYS A 334 17.86 -6.42 -3.65
CA LYS A 334 17.78 -7.88 -3.74
C LYS A 334 17.83 -8.32 -5.20
N GLU A 335 18.24 -9.56 -5.46
CA GLU A 335 18.32 -10.11 -6.81
C GLU A 335 17.00 -10.06 -7.58
N ASP A 336 15.86 -10.21 -6.90
CA ASP A 336 14.52 -10.19 -7.50
C ASP A 336 13.95 -8.77 -7.68
N ALA A 337 14.59 -7.74 -7.14
CA ALA A 337 14.14 -6.35 -7.25
C ALA A 337 14.11 -5.82 -8.69
N PHE A 338 14.84 -6.46 -9.60
CA PHE A 338 14.86 -6.12 -11.03
C PHE A 338 13.46 -6.10 -11.66
N ILE A 339 12.55 -6.95 -11.16
CA ILE A 339 11.21 -7.13 -11.71
C ILE A 339 10.40 -5.83 -11.61
N TYR A 340 10.55 -5.09 -10.51
CA TYR A 340 9.86 -3.80 -10.32
C TYR A 340 10.33 -2.79 -11.36
N LEU A 341 11.65 -2.64 -11.53
CA LEU A 341 12.20 -1.72 -12.52
C LEU A 341 11.87 -2.13 -13.95
N PHE A 342 11.91 -3.43 -14.25
CA PHE A 342 11.54 -3.94 -15.57
C PHE A 342 10.14 -3.46 -15.97
N PHE A 343 9.11 -3.73 -15.15
CA PHE A 343 7.75 -3.34 -15.49
C PHE A 343 7.52 -1.82 -15.45
N VAL A 344 8.13 -1.11 -14.50
CA VAL A 344 8.05 0.36 -14.45
C VAL A 344 8.69 0.99 -15.69
N CYS A 345 9.85 0.50 -16.13
CA CYS A 345 10.51 0.97 -17.34
C CYS A 345 9.72 0.63 -18.60
N VAL A 346 9.14 -0.57 -18.71
CA VAL A 346 8.24 -0.94 -19.81
C VAL A 346 7.06 0.03 -19.88
N TYR A 347 6.43 0.33 -18.74
CA TYR A 347 5.35 1.32 -18.65
C TYR A 347 5.80 2.71 -19.15
N PHE A 348 6.98 3.18 -18.74
CA PHE A 348 7.51 4.46 -19.20
C PHE A 348 7.88 4.48 -20.69
N ILE A 349 8.41 3.39 -21.24
CA ILE A 349 8.71 3.27 -22.68
C ILE A 349 7.41 3.41 -23.50
N ILE A 350 6.38 2.66 -23.11
CA ILE A 350 5.08 2.64 -23.81
C ILE A 350 4.39 3.99 -23.73
N THR A 351 4.42 4.63 -22.56
CA THR A 351 3.83 5.98 -22.37
C THR A 351 4.68 7.10 -22.97
N GLY A 352 5.88 6.79 -23.49
CA GLY A 352 6.79 7.78 -24.07
C GLY A 352 7.61 8.59 -23.06
N LYS A 353 7.60 8.20 -21.79
CA LYS A 353 8.32 8.88 -20.71
C LYS A 353 9.78 8.43 -20.68
N MET A 354 10.68 9.39 -20.91
CA MET A 354 12.14 9.18 -20.87
C MET A 354 12.61 7.96 -21.67
N ARG A 355 12.01 7.69 -22.85
CA ARG A 355 12.14 6.42 -23.59
C ARG A 355 13.56 5.85 -23.61
N PHE A 356 14.54 6.64 -24.02
CA PHE A 356 15.94 6.20 -24.06
C PHE A 356 16.45 5.74 -22.69
N HIS A 357 16.28 6.56 -21.65
CA HIS A 357 16.75 6.25 -20.30
C HIS A 357 15.98 5.07 -19.68
N SER A 358 14.67 4.98 -19.94
CA SER A 358 13.83 3.86 -19.50
C SER A 358 14.26 2.55 -20.18
N SER A 359 14.56 2.57 -21.49
CA SER A 359 15.11 1.40 -22.19
C SER A 359 16.48 1.00 -21.66
N LEU A 360 17.37 1.97 -21.40
CA LEU A 360 18.69 1.68 -20.83
C LEU A 360 18.59 1.11 -19.41
N MET A 361 17.75 1.69 -18.55
CA MET A 361 17.54 1.17 -17.19
C MET A 361 16.90 -0.23 -17.19
N MET A 362 15.99 -0.51 -18.12
CA MET A 362 15.45 -1.85 -18.33
C MET A 362 16.54 -2.86 -18.74
N ALA A 363 17.46 -2.47 -19.61
CA ALA A 363 18.59 -3.33 -19.98
C ALA A 363 19.54 -3.56 -18.79
N ILE A 364 19.81 -2.51 -18.00
CA ILE A 364 20.62 -2.60 -16.77
C ILE A 364 19.96 -3.54 -15.75
N SER A 365 18.63 -3.48 -15.56
CA SER A 365 17.94 -4.34 -14.61
C SER A 365 17.97 -5.81 -15.02
N ILE A 366 17.79 -6.11 -16.31
CA ILE A 366 17.90 -7.48 -16.85
C ILE A 366 19.33 -8.01 -16.71
N PHE A 367 20.33 -7.18 -17.04
CA PHE A 367 21.73 -7.54 -16.88
C PHE A 367 22.08 -7.83 -15.41
N TYR A 368 21.64 -6.97 -14.49
CA TYR A 368 21.83 -7.17 -13.06
C TYR A 368 21.23 -8.50 -12.59
N PHE A 369 20.01 -8.83 -13.01
CA PHE A 369 19.38 -10.10 -12.66
C PHE A 369 20.22 -11.30 -13.13
N GLY A 370 20.65 -11.30 -14.40
CA GLY A 370 21.53 -12.36 -14.92
C GLY A 370 22.85 -12.47 -14.16
N PHE A 371 23.46 -11.33 -13.82
CA PHE A 371 24.68 -11.28 -13.02
C PHE A 371 24.47 -11.80 -11.60
N ALA A 372 23.39 -11.40 -10.92
CA ALA A 372 23.04 -11.87 -9.59
C ALA A 372 22.77 -13.38 -9.57
N LEU A 373 22.06 -13.91 -10.56
CA LEU A 373 21.86 -15.34 -10.74
C LEU A 373 23.19 -16.09 -10.93
N MET A 374 24.10 -15.53 -11.71
CA MET A 374 25.43 -16.09 -11.92
C MET A 374 26.22 -16.15 -10.59
N LEU A 375 26.20 -15.07 -9.79
CA LEU A 375 26.82 -15.06 -8.47
C LEU A 375 26.23 -16.12 -7.55
N LEU A 376 24.90 -16.19 -7.46
CA LEU A 376 24.21 -17.20 -6.63
C LEU A 376 24.48 -18.63 -7.09
N TYR A 377 24.68 -18.86 -8.40
CA TYR A 377 25.01 -20.17 -8.93
C TYR A 377 26.44 -20.60 -8.59
N PHE A 378 27.43 -19.71 -8.74
CA PHE A 378 28.84 -20.06 -8.54
C PHE A 378 29.30 -19.97 -7.09
N GLN A 379 28.71 -19.08 -6.29
CA GLN A 379 29.14 -18.78 -4.93
C GLN A 379 28.13 -19.23 -3.87
N GLY A 380 26.95 -19.68 -4.29
CA GLY A 380 25.79 -19.86 -3.43
C GLY A 380 25.02 -21.15 -3.67
N TYR A 381 23.76 -21.12 -3.26
CA TYR A 381 22.84 -22.26 -3.38
C TYR A 381 21.92 -22.15 -4.62
N GLY A 382 22.25 -21.25 -5.55
CA GLY A 382 21.39 -20.90 -6.67
C GLY A 382 20.19 -20.03 -6.27
N ALA A 383 19.37 -19.73 -7.27
CA ALA A 383 18.16 -18.93 -7.05
C ALA A 383 17.09 -19.73 -6.30
N MET A 384 16.28 -19.05 -5.48
CA MET A 384 15.14 -19.65 -4.77
C MET A 384 13.95 -19.93 -5.70
N THR A 385 14.16 -20.76 -6.72
CA THR A 385 13.17 -21.09 -7.75
C THR A 385 11.98 -21.89 -7.21
N ASN A 386 12.17 -22.59 -6.08
CA ASN A 386 11.15 -23.41 -5.42
C ASN A 386 9.87 -22.64 -5.06
N ARG A 387 9.93 -21.30 -4.93
CA ARG A 387 8.73 -20.46 -4.71
C ARG A 387 7.72 -20.53 -5.86
N PHE A 388 8.17 -20.94 -7.05
CA PHE A 388 7.35 -21.14 -8.24
C PHE A 388 7.21 -22.63 -8.60
N SER A 389 7.28 -23.54 -7.62
CA SER A 389 7.16 -24.98 -7.87
C SER A 389 5.83 -25.38 -8.51
N ASN A 390 4.76 -24.62 -8.25
CA ASN A 390 3.45 -24.75 -8.90
C ASN A 390 3.48 -24.52 -10.42
N PHE A 391 4.52 -23.83 -10.94
CA PHE A 391 4.75 -23.64 -12.37
C PHE A 391 5.87 -24.53 -12.92
N MET A 392 6.31 -25.55 -12.19
CA MET A 392 7.39 -26.45 -12.58
C MET A 392 6.94 -27.91 -12.54
N THR A 393 7.38 -28.71 -13.52
CA THR A 393 7.09 -30.15 -13.56
C THR A 393 7.91 -30.94 -12.55
N ASN A 394 9.13 -30.48 -12.24
CA ASN A 394 10.02 -31.08 -11.26
C ASN A 394 10.40 -30.06 -10.19
N LYS A 395 10.70 -30.54 -8.97
CA LYS A 395 11.17 -29.68 -7.87
C LYS A 395 12.49 -28.94 -8.15
N ASN A 396 13.23 -29.37 -9.18
CA ASN A 396 14.45 -28.72 -9.66
C ASN A 396 14.25 -28.01 -11.01
N GLY A 397 13.01 -27.61 -11.32
CA GLY A 397 12.67 -26.90 -12.54
C GLY A 397 13.40 -25.55 -12.67
N SER A 398 13.51 -25.07 -13.90
CA SER A 398 14.21 -23.81 -14.20
C SER A 398 13.22 -22.63 -14.25
N LEU A 399 13.70 -21.41 -14.01
CA LEU A 399 12.87 -20.20 -14.19
C LEU A 399 12.35 -20.05 -15.63
N LEU A 400 13.06 -20.60 -16.63
CA LEU A 400 12.59 -20.63 -18.02
C LEU A 400 11.33 -21.49 -18.19
N GLU A 401 11.19 -22.53 -17.38
CA GLU A 401 9.99 -23.37 -17.36
C GLU A 401 8.78 -22.59 -16.81
N VAL A 402 8.99 -21.78 -15.76
CA VAL A 402 7.96 -20.86 -15.24
C VAL A 402 7.51 -19.91 -16.34
N VAL A 403 8.45 -19.25 -17.03
CA VAL A 403 8.14 -18.34 -18.14
C VAL A 403 7.37 -19.06 -19.24
N LYS A 404 7.78 -20.28 -19.62
CA LYS A 404 7.08 -21.09 -20.61
C LYS A 404 5.64 -21.39 -20.18
N ASN A 405 5.43 -21.83 -18.94
CA ASN A 405 4.10 -22.19 -18.43
C ASN A 405 3.19 -20.97 -18.28
N VAL A 406 3.73 -19.80 -17.92
CA VAL A 406 2.99 -18.53 -17.90
C VAL A 406 2.47 -18.17 -19.30
N LEU A 407 3.28 -18.41 -20.34
CA LEU A 407 2.91 -18.09 -21.73
C LEU A 407 1.96 -19.12 -22.34
N VAL A 408 2.17 -20.41 -22.05
CA VAL A 408 1.44 -21.52 -22.69
C VAL A 408 0.16 -21.88 -21.94
N ASN A 409 0.09 -21.64 -20.62
CA ASN A 409 -1.03 -22.01 -19.77
C ASN A 409 -1.55 -20.83 -18.93
N PRO A 410 -2.20 -19.83 -19.55
CA PRO A 410 -2.76 -18.69 -18.82
C PRO A 410 -3.87 -19.10 -17.83
N ALA A 411 -4.54 -20.23 -18.05
CA ALA A 411 -5.54 -20.76 -17.12
C ALA A 411 -4.89 -21.15 -15.78
N LEU A 412 -3.69 -21.74 -15.81
CA LEU A 412 -2.91 -22.01 -14.59
C LEU A 412 -2.53 -20.71 -13.87
N VAL A 413 -2.07 -19.69 -14.59
CA VAL A 413 -1.74 -18.39 -13.98
C VAL A 413 -2.94 -17.80 -13.24
N ILE A 414 -4.13 -17.86 -13.84
CA ILE A 414 -5.37 -17.38 -13.21
C ILE A 414 -5.73 -18.27 -12.01
N PHE A 415 -5.67 -19.58 -12.15
CA PHE A 415 -6.00 -20.51 -11.07
C PHE A 415 -5.11 -20.26 -9.83
N GLU A 416 -3.80 -20.24 -10.04
CA GLU A 416 -2.80 -20.00 -8.99
C GLU A 416 -2.90 -18.59 -8.39
N SER A 417 -3.32 -17.58 -9.16
CA SER A 417 -3.38 -16.19 -8.63
C SER A 417 -4.63 -15.88 -7.80
N PHE A 418 -5.68 -16.70 -7.87
CA PHE A 418 -7.01 -16.40 -7.31
C PHE A 418 -7.51 -17.45 -6.30
N GLU A 419 -6.60 -18.14 -5.62
CA GLU A 419 -6.92 -18.99 -4.47
C GLU A 419 -7.51 -18.18 -3.30
N VAL A 420 -8.23 -18.84 -2.40
CA VAL A 420 -9.00 -18.19 -1.32
C VAL A 420 -8.12 -17.29 -0.44
N GLU A 421 -6.93 -17.76 -0.05
CA GLU A 421 -6.00 -16.98 0.76
C GLU A 421 -5.43 -15.77 0.00
N LYS A 422 -5.16 -15.93 -1.30
CA LYS A 422 -4.69 -14.86 -2.19
C LYS A 422 -5.79 -13.81 -2.44
N LEU A 423 -7.06 -14.21 -2.52
CA LEU A 423 -8.20 -13.29 -2.60
C LEU A 423 -8.31 -12.41 -1.36
N LEU A 424 -8.14 -12.98 -0.16
CA LEU A 424 -8.12 -12.22 1.09
C LEU A 424 -6.95 -11.22 1.10
N TYR A 425 -5.78 -11.67 0.65
CA TYR A 425 -4.61 -10.81 0.50
C TYR A 425 -4.81 -9.66 -0.49
N ILE A 426 -5.41 -9.92 -1.66
CA ILE A 426 -5.78 -8.89 -2.64
C ILE A 426 -6.69 -7.84 -2.00
N ILE A 427 -7.69 -8.26 -1.22
CA ILE A 427 -8.59 -7.35 -0.51
C ILE A 427 -7.80 -6.50 0.50
N MET A 428 -6.94 -7.11 1.31
CA MET A 428 -6.15 -6.39 2.31
C MET A 428 -5.19 -5.37 1.70
N MET A 429 -4.71 -5.61 0.47
CA MET A 429 -3.83 -4.68 -0.25
C MET A 429 -4.59 -3.59 -1.01
N LEU A 430 -5.77 -3.88 -1.58
CA LEU A 430 -6.50 -2.94 -2.44
C LEU A 430 -7.58 -2.14 -1.70
N ALA A 431 -8.30 -2.75 -0.77
CA ALA A 431 -9.41 -2.11 -0.07
C ALA A 431 -9.01 -0.87 0.74
N PRO A 432 -7.84 -0.80 1.43
CA PRO A 432 -7.41 0.43 2.11
C PRO A 432 -7.21 1.62 1.16
N LEU A 433 -6.96 1.35 -0.13
CA LEU A 433 -6.83 2.35 -1.19
C LEU A 433 -8.14 2.50 -1.99
N GLY A 434 -9.25 1.97 -1.50
CA GLY A 434 -10.54 2.03 -2.19
C GLY A 434 -10.54 1.33 -3.55
N PHE A 435 -9.66 0.33 -3.74
CA PHE A 435 -9.42 -0.37 -5.01
C PHE A 435 -8.97 0.55 -6.17
N LEU A 436 -8.57 1.79 -5.88
CA LEU A 436 -8.11 2.75 -6.89
C LEU A 436 -6.94 2.23 -7.76
N PRO A 437 -5.94 1.48 -7.23
CA PRO A 437 -4.83 0.99 -8.06
C PRO A 437 -5.26 0.12 -9.25
N VAL A 438 -6.40 -0.57 -9.16
CA VAL A 438 -6.90 -1.44 -10.24
C VAL A 438 -7.96 -0.77 -11.12
N PHE A 439 -8.53 0.36 -10.69
CA PHE A 439 -9.44 1.18 -11.50
C PHE A 439 -8.68 2.15 -12.42
N CYS A 440 -7.78 1.58 -13.22
CA CYS A 440 -6.93 2.30 -14.16
C CYS A 440 -7.76 3.05 -15.22
N LYS A 441 -7.48 4.34 -15.42
CA LYS A 441 -8.09 5.13 -16.52
C LYS A 441 -7.53 4.76 -17.89
N LYS A 442 -6.29 4.27 -17.92
CA LYS A 442 -5.54 3.95 -19.13
C LYS A 442 -5.08 2.49 -19.08
N PRO A 443 -5.30 1.68 -20.14
CA PRO A 443 -4.91 0.27 -20.15
C PRO A 443 -3.43 0.03 -19.87
N GLN A 444 -2.54 0.95 -20.28
CA GLN A 444 -1.10 0.83 -20.07
C GLN A 444 -0.72 0.80 -18.58
N GLN A 445 -1.55 1.34 -17.68
CA GLN A 445 -1.30 1.30 -16.23
C GLN A 445 -1.36 -0.12 -15.66
N LEU A 446 -2.03 -1.07 -16.33
CA LEU A 446 -2.07 -2.47 -15.89
C LEU A 446 -0.68 -3.12 -15.87
N ILE A 447 0.28 -2.60 -16.65
CA ILE A 447 1.68 -3.05 -16.62
C ILE A 447 2.28 -2.88 -15.23
N LEU A 448 1.90 -1.84 -14.52
CA LEU A 448 2.37 -1.55 -13.16
C LEU A 448 1.78 -2.52 -12.11
N ILE A 449 0.71 -3.24 -12.43
CA ILE A 449 0.16 -4.29 -11.56
C ILE A 449 0.93 -5.61 -11.71
N MET A 450 1.70 -5.80 -12.78
CA MET A 450 2.40 -7.07 -13.04
C MET A 450 3.36 -7.51 -11.94
N PRO A 451 4.14 -6.64 -11.26
CA PRO A 451 4.94 -7.05 -10.11
C PRO A 451 4.12 -7.66 -8.98
N PHE A 452 2.90 -7.17 -8.72
CA PHE A 452 2.00 -7.73 -7.72
C PHE A 452 1.56 -9.15 -8.09
N VAL A 453 1.21 -9.36 -9.36
CA VAL A 453 0.84 -10.69 -9.86
C VAL A 453 2.03 -11.65 -9.74
N LEU A 454 3.21 -11.25 -10.24
CA LEU A 454 4.37 -12.13 -10.35
C LEU A 454 5.03 -12.46 -9.01
N ILE A 455 5.13 -11.50 -8.10
CA ILE A 455 5.86 -11.68 -6.83
C ILE A 455 4.94 -12.17 -5.72
N ASN A 456 3.66 -11.79 -5.74
CA ASN A 456 2.78 -12.05 -4.61
C ASN A 456 1.70 -13.09 -4.93
N LEU A 457 1.07 -13.02 -6.10
CA LEU A 457 -0.10 -13.88 -6.40
C LEU A 457 0.26 -15.20 -7.07
N MET A 458 1.21 -15.20 -8.00
CA MET A 458 1.62 -16.42 -8.70
C MET A 458 2.36 -17.44 -7.82
N PRO A 459 3.29 -17.06 -6.93
CA PRO A 459 4.05 -18.04 -6.16
C PRO A 459 3.18 -18.89 -5.22
N ASP A 460 3.58 -20.14 -5.03
CA ASP A 460 3.04 -21.06 -4.03
C ASP A 460 3.86 -20.96 -2.73
N TYR A 461 4.00 -19.74 -2.22
CA TYR A 461 4.78 -19.43 -1.02
C TYR A 461 4.02 -18.44 -0.14
N ASN A 462 3.48 -18.93 0.97
CA ASN A 462 2.48 -18.23 1.80
C ASN A 462 2.93 -16.84 2.26
N TYR A 463 4.22 -16.67 2.51
CA TYR A 463 4.80 -15.40 2.95
C TYR A 463 4.70 -14.30 1.89
N GLN A 464 4.68 -14.65 0.60
CA GLN A 464 4.60 -13.70 -0.51
C GLN A 464 3.19 -13.10 -0.69
N HIS A 465 2.14 -13.76 -0.19
CA HIS A 465 0.76 -13.25 -0.21
C HIS A 465 0.22 -13.04 1.22
N SER A 466 1.04 -12.42 2.07
CA SER A 466 0.63 -12.01 3.41
C SER A 466 1.11 -10.60 3.74
N ILE A 467 0.20 -9.75 4.24
CA ILE A 467 0.49 -8.37 4.61
C ILE A 467 1.45 -8.24 5.81
N TYR A 468 1.73 -9.34 6.49
CA TYR A 468 2.58 -9.40 7.68
C TYR A 468 4.06 -9.66 7.37
N PHE A 469 4.41 -9.77 6.08
CA PHE A 469 5.77 -10.04 5.62
C PHE A 469 6.27 -8.94 4.67
N GLN A 470 7.57 -8.95 4.41
CA GLN A 470 8.32 -7.92 3.72
C GLN A 470 8.06 -7.81 2.21
N TYR A 471 7.36 -8.77 1.59
CA TYR A 471 7.14 -8.84 0.15
C TYR A 471 6.16 -7.79 -0.40
N ASN A 472 5.52 -7.02 0.49
CA ASN A 472 4.52 -6.02 0.13
C ASN A 472 5.11 -4.66 -0.26
N PHE A 473 6.32 -4.34 0.20
CA PHE A 473 6.87 -2.98 0.15
C PHE A 473 7.02 -2.45 -1.28
N GLY A 474 7.57 -3.26 -2.19
CA GLY A 474 7.77 -2.83 -3.58
C GLY A 474 6.46 -2.59 -4.33
N VAL A 475 5.47 -3.47 -4.14
CA VAL A 475 4.14 -3.29 -4.74
C VAL A 475 3.40 -2.10 -4.15
N THR A 476 3.52 -1.91 -2.84
CA THR A 476 2.89 -0.77 -2.17
C THR A 476 3.33 0.56 -2.78
N ALA A 477 4.61 0.70 -3.14
CA ALA A 477 5.12 1.88 -3.84
C ALA A 477 4.38 2.15 -5.15
N ILE A 478 4.14 1.09 -5.92
CA ILE A 478 3.47 1.15 -7.21
C ILE A 478 1.98 1.48 -7.03
N PHE A 479 1.34 0.90 -6.02
CA PHE A 479 -0.06 1.19 -5.71
C PHE A 479 -0.24 2.67 -5.35
N PHE A 480 0.63 3.24 -4.50
CA PHE A 480 0.58 4.66 -4.17
C PHE A 480 0.90 5.60 -5.33
N TYR A 481 1.66 5.14 -6.34
CA TYR A 481 1.86 5.91 -7.58
C TYR A 481 0.63 5.86 -8.50
N LEU A 482 -0.14 4.77 -8.48
CA LEU A 482 -1.37 4.61 -9.27
C LEU A 482 -2.57 5.38 -8.71
N VAL A 483 -2.65 5.54 -7.38
CA VAL A 483 -3.62 6.39 -6.67
C VAL A 483 -3.34 7.86 -6.94
#